data_AF-A0A382FBQ8-F1
#
_entry.id   AF-A0A382FBQ8-F1
#
_cell.length_a   1.000
_cell.length_b   1.000
_cell.length_c   1.000
_cell.angle_alpha   90.00
_cell.angle_beta   90.00
_cell.angle_gamma   90.00
#
_symmetry.space_group_name_H-M   'P 1'
#
loop_
_entity.id
_entity.type
_entity.pdbx_description
1 polymer ?
#
loop_
_entity_poly.entity_id
_entity_poly.type
_entity_poly.pdbx_seq_one_letter_code
_entity_poly.pdbx_strand_id
1 'polypeptide(L)'
;MAPGHFNPDWAKTAYGLIRGSERFRILALIDSQTKGRDAGEIVDGVHRGIQIFGSVKQALDELEQHPEYAIIGITTPGGLLPDYLMAEIEQSLEAGLDIVNGLHQPLSEIPGVQEKAAAKGARIHDIRRPKHFNELKFWKGSILEVQAPRIALLGTDCALGKRTTARWLTEACNKKGIRSEMVYTGQTGWMQGHR
;
A
#
# COMPACT_ATOMS: atom_id res chain seq x y z
N MET A 1 -6.09 -3.83 4.51
CA MET A 1 -6.25 -4.95 5.46
C MET A 1 -5.15 -4.91 6.50
N ALA A 2 -5.51 -4.87 7.78
CA ALA A 2 -4.59 -4.95 8.92
C ALA A 2 -5.18 -5.77 10.09
N PRO A 3 -5.72 -6.98 9.82
CA PRO A 3 -6.49 -7.76 10.80
C PRO A 3 -5.69 -8.06 12.06
N GLY A 4 -6.14 -7.55 13.21
CA GLY A 4 -5.53 -7.73 14.53
C GLY A 4 -4.26 -6.94 14.78
N HIS A 5 -3.81 -6.12 13.83
CA HIS A 5 -2.48 -5.50 13.86
C HIS A 5 -2.46 -4.05 13.41
N PHE A 6 -3.59 -3.34 13.47
CA PHE A 6 -3.65 -1.92 13.12
C PHE A 6 -3.04 -1.01 14.19
N ASN A 7 -1.71 -1.06 14.30
CA ASN A 7 -0.92 -0.23 15.21
C ASN A 7 0.34 0.33 14.50
N PRO A 8 1.03 1.33 15.08
CA PRO A 8 2.16 2.00 14.43
C PRO A 8 3.37 1.10 14.14
N ASP A 9 3.53 0.00 14.88
CA ASP A 9 4.67 -0.89 14.76
C ASP A 9 4.52 -1.83 13.56
N TRP A 10 3.31 -2.36 13.37
CA TRP A 10 3.01 -3.40 12.38
C TRP A 10 2.34 -2.87 11.13
N ALA A 11 1.56 -1.78 11.21
CA ALA A 11 0.72 -1.30 10.12
C ALA A 11 1.20 0.01 9.48
N LYS A 12 2.52 0.23 9.42
CA LYS A 12 3.11 1.46 8.82
C LYS A 12 2.60 1.74 7.40
N THR A 13 2.35 0.70 6.62
CA THR A 13 1.75 0.82 5.28
C THR A 13 0.32 1.32 5.36
N ALA A 14 -0.54 0.69 6.17
CA ALA A 14 -1.91 1.16 6.38
C ALA A 14 -1.95 2.60 6.89
N TYR A 15 -1.15 2.93 7.91
CA TYR A 15 -1.04 4.29 8.46
C TYR A 15 -0.67 5.30 7.37
N GLY A 16 0.27 4.93 6.50
CA GLY A 16 0.63 5.74 5.36
C GLY A 16 -0.55 5.99 4.40
N LEU A 17 -1.29 4.95 4.06
CA LEU A 17 -2.43 5.04 3.13
C LEU A 17 -3.58 5.85 3.72
N ILE A 18 -3.88 5.69 5.01
CA ILE A 18 -4.93 6.43 5.72
C ILE A 18 -4.61 7.92 5.83
N ARG A 19 -3.34 8.30 6.04
CA ARG A 19 -2.94 9.72 6.00
C ARG A 19 -3.11 10.34 4.63
N GLY A 20 -3.02 9.54 3.57
CA GLY A 20 -3.31 9.94 2.21
C GLY A 20 -2.52 9.14 1.18
N SER A 21 -3.23 8.75 0.12
CA SER A 21 -2.71 8.12 -1.09
C SER A 21 -3.21 8.89 -2.31
N GLU A 22 -2.33 9.08 -3.30
CA GLU A 22 -2.65 9.62 -4.62
C GLU A 22 -3.08 8.51 -5.60
N ARG A 23 -2.77 7.25 -5.26
CA ARG A 23 -3.05 6.08 -6.10
C ARG A 23 -4.39 5.41 -5.77
N PHE A 24 -4.76 5.38 -4.50
CA PHE A 24 -5.94 4.69 -4.02
C PHE A 24 -6.83 5.63 -3.18
N ARG A 25 -8.13 5.59 -3.43
CA ARG A 25 -9.13 6.12 -2.49
C ARG A 25 -9.47 5.02 -1.49
N ILE A 26 -9.18 5.25 -0.21
CA ILE A 26 -9.42 4.25 0.83
C ILE A 26 -10.88 4.30 1.26
N LEU A 27 -11.62 3.21 1.00
CA LEU A 27 -13.04 3.09 1.36
C LEU A 27 -13.25 2.55 2.78
N ALA A 28 -12.36 1.67 3.22
CA ALA A 28 -12.49 0.95 4.49
C ALA A 28 -11.13 0.47 5.00
N LEU A 29 -11.09 0.17 6.30
CA LEU A 29 -10.00 -0.59 6.91
C LEU A 29 -10.54 -1.90 7.49
N ILE A 30 -9.78 -2.98 7.35
CA ILE A 30 -10.10 -4.28 7.96
C ILE A 30 -9.22 -4.48 9.18
N ASP A 31 -9.81 -4.44 10.37
CA ASP A 31 -9.17 -4.77 11.63
C ASP A 31 -10.20 -5.18 12.70
N SER A 32 -10.11 -6.41 13.18
CA SER A 32 -11.04 -6.97 14.16
C SER A 32 -10.95 -6.32 15.55
N GLN A 33 -9.78 -5.79 15.93
CA GLN A 33 -9.55 -5.19 17.24
C GLN A 33 -10.08 -3.76 17.35
N THR A 34 -10.07 -3.00 16.25
CA THR A 34 -10.47 -1.59 16.23
C THR A 34 -11.77 -1.33 15.46
N LYS A 35 -12.52 -2.39 15.12
CA LYS A 35 -13.80 -2.32 14.40
C LYS A 35 -14.78 -1.30 14.99
N GLY A 36 -15.56 -0.67 14.12
CA GLY A 36 -16.57 0.34 14.47
C GLY A 36 -16.02 1.75 14.72
N ARG A 37 -14.69 1.93 14.68
CA ARG A 37 -14.05 3.26 14.79
C ARG A 37 -13.74 3.84 13.42
N ASP A 38 -13.33 5.10 13.39
CA ASP A 38 -12.71 5.74 12.23
C ASP A 38 -11.18 5.49 12.21
N ALA A 39 -10.64 5.11 11.05
CA ALA A 39 -9.21 4.82 10.91
C ALA A 39 -8.34 6.07 11.05
N GLY A 40 -8.82 7.23 10.64
CA GLY A 40 -8.09 8.50 10.75
C GLY A 40 -7.91 8.94 12.20
N GLU A 41 -8.95 8.77 13.03
CA GLU A 41 -8.89 9.06 14.46
C GLU A 41 -7.81 8.24 15.19
N ILE A 42 -7.61 6.98 14.79
CA ILE A 42 -6.55 6.13 15.35
C ILE A 42 -5.17 6.57 14.88
N VAL A 43 -5.05 6.96 13.61
CA VAL A 43 -3.75 7.25 12.98
C VAL A 43 -3.14 8.57 13.42
N ASP A 44 -3.95 9.62 13.56
CA ASP A 44 -3.51 10.95 13.97
C ASP A 44 -4.62 11.82 14.62
N GLY A 45 -5.74 11.23 15.03
CA GLY A 45 -6.83 11.94 15.68
C GLY A 45 -7.76 12.71 14.75
N VAL A 46 -7.54 12.67 13.43
CA VAL A 46 -8.38 13.38 12.45
C VAL A 46 -9.40 12.42 11.85
N HIS A 47 -10.69 12.72 12.06
CA HIS A 47 -11.79 11.98 11.46
C HIS A 47 -11.75 12.06 9.92
N ARG A 48 -11.77 10.91 9.24
CA ARG A 48 -11.68 10.83 7.77
C ARG A 48 -12.87 10.14 7.09
N GLY A 49 -13.82 9.62 7.86
CA GLY A 49 -14.93 8.82 7.34
C GLY A 49 -14.50 7.47 6.80
N ILE A 50 -13.36 6.93 7.26
CA ILE A 50 -12.85 5.62 6.86
C ILE A 50 -13.19 4.63 7.97
N GLN A 51 -14.34 3.96 7.80
CA GLN A 51 -14.83 2.99 8.78
C GLN A 51 -13.94 1.76 8.86
N ILE A 52 -13.75 1.26 10.09
CA ILE A 52 -13.04 0.02 10.37
C ILE A 52 -14.04 -1.14 10.52
N PHE A 53 -13.89 -2.17 9.70
CA PHE A 53 -14.68 -3.39 9.73
C PHE A 53 -13.88 -4.55 10.31
N GLY A 54 -14.58 -5.54 10.88
CA GLY A 54 -13.94 -6.70 11.50
C GLY A 54 -13.37 -7.72 10.52
N SER A 55 -13.90 -7.78 9.29
CA SER A 55 -13.47 -8.68 8.21
C SER A 55 -13.79 -8.10 6.84
N VAL A 56 -13.15 -8.64 5.79
CA VAL A 56 -13.44 -8.30 4.38
C VAL A 56 -14.91 -8.57 4.07
N LYS A 57 -15.44 -9.73 4.47
CA LYS A 57 -16.86 -10.05 4.28
C LYS A 57 -17.78 -8.97 4.83
N GLN A 58 -17.56 -8.56 6.09
CA GLN A 58 -18.40 -7.52 6.70
C GLN A 58 -18.32 -6.19 5.93
N ALA A 59 -17.12 -5.80 5.49
CA ALA A 59 -16.95 -4.60 4.70
C ALA A 59 -17.70 -4.69 3.37
N LEU A 60 -17.66 -5.82 2.67
CA LEU A 60 -18.36 -5.99 1.40
C LEU A 60 -19.88 -5.98 1.55
N ASP A 61 -20.41 -6.48 2.67
CA ASP A 61 -21.84 -6.49 2.95
C ASP A 61 -22.38 -5.07 3.29
N GLU A 62 -21.55 -4.22 3.90
CA GLU A 62 -21.97 -2.90 4.44
C GLU A 62 -21.53 -1.70 3.58
N LEU A 63 -20.49 -1.84 2.74
CA LEU A 63 -20.00 -0.76 1.89
C LEU A 63 -20.97 -0.44 0.75
N GLU A 64 -21.31 0.85 0.60
CA GLU A 64 -22.11 1.32 -0.54
C GLU A 64 -21.40 1.14 -1.89
N GLN A 65 -20.07 1.17 -1.88
CA GLN A 65 -19.22 1.09 -3.06
C GLN A 65 -18.38 -0.17 -3.02
N HIS A 66 -18.50 -1.00 -4.06
CA HIS A 66 -17.69 -2.20 -4.19
C HIS A 66 -16.21 -1.82 -4.40
N PRO A 67 -15.28 -2.26 -3.53
CA PRO A 67 -13.86 -1.99 -3.70
C PRO A 67 -13.27 -2.76 -4.89
N GLU A 68 -12.32 -2.17 -5.58
CA GLU A 68 -11.57 -2.83 -6.66
C GLU A 68 -10.32 -3.56 -6.15
N TYR A 69 -9.76 -3.09 -5.03
CA TYR A 69 -8.48 -3.55 -4.51
C TYR A 69 -8.55 -3.87 -3.01
N ALA A 70 -7.94 -4.99 -2.60
CA ALA A 70 -7.60 -5.28 -1.21
C ALA A 70 -6.08 -5.12 -1.01
N ILE A 71 -5.68 -4.13 -0.21
CA ILE A 71 -4.26 -3.81 0.03
C ILE A 71 -3.80 -4.42 1.36
N ILE A 72 -2.70 -5.17 1.36
CA ILE A 72 -2.06 -5.66 2.58
C ILE A 72 -1.35 -4.49 3.27
N GLY A 73 -1.88 -4.10 4.43
CA GLY A 73 -1.47 -2.90 5.16
C GLY A 73 -0.50 -3.16 6.32
N ILE A 74 -0.19 -4.43 6.60
CA ILE A 74 0.69 -4.85 7.71
C ILE A 74 2.04 -5.33 7.21
N THR A 75 3.02 -5.31 8.11
CA THR A 75 4.35 -5.89 7.94
C THR A 75 4.51 -6.97 9.00
N THR A 76 4.86 -8.19 8.57
CA THR A 76 5.08 -9.32 9.48
C THR A 76 6.58 -9.54 9.70
N PRO A 77 7.01 -9.94 10.91
CA PRO A 77 8.38 -10.37 11.17
C PRO A 77 8.76 -11.51 10.23
N GLY A 78 9.91 -11.39 9.56
CA GLY A 78 10.36 -12.34 8.55
C GLY A 78 9.57 -12.31 7.22
N GLY A 79 8.51 -11.50 7.12
CA GLY A 79 7.72 -11.35 5.90
C GLY A 79 6.84 -12.56 5.54
N LEU A 80 6.69 -13.51 6.46
CA LEU A 80 5.82 -14.68 6.31
C LEU A 80 4.35 -14.26 6.45
N LEU A 81 3.49 -14.95 5.72
CA LEU A 81 2.07 -14.69 5.68
C LEU A 81 1.33 -15.52 6.74
N PRO A 82 0.76 -14.90 7.79
CA PRO A 82 0.04 -15.63 8.83
C PRO A 82 -1.35 -16.03 8.36
N ASP A 83 -1.87 -17.15 8.90
CA ASP A 83 -3.14 -17.76 8.48
C ASP A 83 -4.33 -16.79 8.53
N TYR A 84 -4.38 -15.91 9.55
CA TYR A 84 -5.44 -14.91 9.68
C TYR A 84 -5.45 -13.93 8.50
N LEU A 85 -4.28 -13.58 7.96
CA LEU A 85 -4.17 -12.68 6.82
C LEU A 85 -4.53 -13.44 5.54
N MET A 86 -4.15 -14.72 5.46
CA MET A 86 -4.50 -15.57 4.33
C MET A 86 -6.02 -15.69 4.17
N ALA A 87 -6.74 -15.88 5.28
CA ALA A 87 -8.20 -15.94 5.26
C ALA A 87 -8.85 -14.67 4.66
N GLU A 88 -8.36 -13.49 5.01
CA GLU A 88 -8.85 -12.21 4.45
C GLU A 88 -8.48 -12.05 2.96
N ILE A 89 -7.31 -12.54 2.55
CA ILE A 89 -6.88 -12.56 1.14
C ILE A 89 -7.79 -13.48 0.33
N GLU A 90 -8.07 -14.68 0.81
CA GLU A 90 -8.96 -15.62 0.12
C GLU A 90 -10.38 -15.07 -0.02
N GLN A 91 -10.91 -14.42 1.01
CA GLN A 91 -12.21 -13.74 0.94
C GLN A 91 -12.20 -12.62 -0.09
N SER A 92 -11.12 -11.84 -0.14
CA SER A 92 -10.96 -10.76 -1.12
C SER A 92 -10.92 -11.31 -2.56
N LEU A 93 -10.18 -12.39 -2.79
CA LEU A 93 -10.12 -13.06 -4.09
C LEU A 93 -11.47 -13.66 -4.50
N GLU A 94 -12.18 -14.27 -3.55
CA GLU A 94 -13.52 -14.86 -3.79
C GLU A 94 -14.53 -13.82 -4.26
N ALA A 95 -14.41 -12.59 -3.75
CA ALA A 95 -15.20 -11.43 -4.16
C ALA A 95 -14.64 -10.71 -5.40
N GLY A 96 -13.58 -11.22 -6.03
CA GLY A 96 -13.03 -10.67 -7.28
C GLY A 96 -12.18 -9.42 -7.11
N LEU A 97 -11.69 -9.12 -5.89
CA LEU A 97 -10.83 -7.96 -5.64
C LEU A 97 -9.39 -8.26 -6.04
N ASP A 98 -8.73 -7.29 -6.67
CA ASP A 98 -7.29 -7.33 -6.92
C ASP A 98 -6.52 -7.21 -5.59
N ILE A 99 -5.48 -8.01 -5.39
CA ILE A 99 -4.68 -7.98 -4.16
C ILE A 99 -3.38 -7.20 -4.38
N VAL A 100 -3.12 -6.19 -3.54
CA VAL A 100 -1.84 -5.47 -3.52
C VAL A 100 -1.00 -5.97 -2.35
N ASN A 101 0.08 -6.70 -2.66
CA ASN A 101 0.95 -7.32 -1.67
C ASN A 101 2.30 -6.62 -1.57
N GLY A 102 2.55 -5.96 -0.43
CA GLY A 102 3.83 -5.37 -0.06
C GLY A 102 4.74 -6.26 0.78
N LEU A 103 4.35 -7.51 1.08
CA LEU A 103 5.19 -8.41 1.88
C LEU A 103 6.38 -8.95 1.07
N HIS A 104 7.37 -9.51 1.77
CA HIS A 104 8.52 -10.15 1.13
C HIS A 104 8.14 -11.46 0.44
N GLN A 105 7.22 -12.23 1.04
CA GLN A 105 6.67 -13.43 0.43
C GLN A 105 5.71 -13.03 -0.70
N PRO A 106 5.97 -13.42 -1.95
CA PRO A 106 5.04 -13.18 -3.06
C PRO A 106 3.80 -14.06 -2.91
N LEU A 107 2.61 -13.47 -3.04
CA LEU A 107 1.36 -14.25 -3.04
C LEU A 107 1.25 -15.11 -4.29
N SER A 108 1.80 -14.62 -5.39
CA SER A 108 1.82 -15.33 -6.67
C SER A 108 2.61 -16.65 -6.62
N GLU A 109 3.40 -16.90 -5.58
CA GLU A 109 4.17 -18.14 -5.43
C GLU A 109 3.55 -19.12 -4.43
N ILE A 110 2.44 -18.73 -3.78
CA ILE A 110 1.69 -19.60 -2.87
C ILE A 110 0.78 -20.51 -3.71
N PRO A 111 0.90 -21.85 -3.58
CA PRO A 111 0.08 -22.79 -4.34
C PRO A 111 -1.43 -22.51 -4.20
N GLY A 112 -2.15 -22.49 -5.32
CA GLY A 112 -3.60 -22.30 -5.36
C GLY A 112 -4.06 -20.84 -5.36
N VAL A 113 -3.20 -19.88 -4.99
CA VAL A 113 -3.60 -18.47 -4.87
C VAL A 113 -3.73 -17.80 -6.23
N GLN A 114 -2.79 -18.07 -7.15
CA GLN A 114 -2.91 -17.57 -8.53
C GLN A 114 -4.12 -18.17 -9.24
N GLU A 115 -4.35 -19.48 -9.09
CA GLU A 115 -5.45 -20.18 -9.72
C GLU A 115 -6.79 -19.65 -9.20
N LYS A 116 -6.91 -19.42 -7.89
CA LYS A 116 -8.10 -18.81 -7.29
C LYS A 116 -8.32 -17.39 -7.80
N ALA A 117 -7.27 -16.56 -7.87
CA ALA A 117 -7.36 -15.22 -8.42
C ALA A 117 -7.85 -15.23 -9.88
N ALA A 118 -7.23 -16.07 -10.73
CA ALA A 118 -7.61 -16.20 -12.13
C ALA A 118 -9.06 -16.68 -12.31
N ALA A 119 -9.49 -17.67 -11.51
CA ALA A 119 -10.86 -18.19 -11.55
C ALA A 119 -11.93 -17.13 -11.20
N LYS A 120 -11.55 -16.11 -10.44
CA LYS A 120 -12.44 -15.01 -10.02
C LYS A 120 -12.23 -13.71 -10.79
N GLY A 121 -11.34 -13.70 -11.79
CA GLY A 121 -10.99 -12.51 -12.56
C GLY A 121 -10.16 -11.47 -11.80
N ALA A 122 -9.65 -11.82 -10.62
CA ALA A 122 -8.81 -10.98 -9.79
C ALA A 122 -7.33 -11.10 -10.19
N ARG A 123 -6.53 -10.08 -9.86
CA ARG A 123 -5.08 -10.03 -10.10
C ARG A 123 -4.32 -9.86 -8.80
N ILE A 124 -3.12 -10.43 -8.77
CA ILE A 124 -2.18 -10.30 -7.65
C ILE A 124 -1.05 -9.36 -8.06
N HIS A 125 -0.89 -8.28 -7.30
CA HIS A 125 0.13 -7.25 -7.49
C HIS A 125 1.21 -7.39 -6.41
N ASP A 126 2.19 -8.26 -6.64
CA ASP A 126 3.37 -8.42 -5.78
C ASP A 126 4.39 -7.30 -6.04
N ILE A 127 4.24 -6.17 -5.34
CA ILE A 127 5.01 -4.93 -5.63
C ILE A 127 6.48 -5.01 -5.26
N ARG A 128 6.90 -6.05 -4.54
CA ARG A 128 8.31 -6.31 -4.18
C ARG A 128 8.99 -7.30 -5.12
N ARG A 129 8.24 -7.90 -6.04
CA ARG A 129 8.81 -8.83 -7.01
C ARG A 129 9.74 -8.06 -7.95
N PRO A 130 11.02 -8.46 -8.07
CA PRO A 130 11.89 -7.84 -9.06
C PRO A 130 11.35 -8.10 -10.46
N LYS A 131 11.62 -7.18 -11.39
CA LYS A 131 11.31 -7.38 -12.80
C LYS A 131 12.04 -8.62 -13.33
N HIS A 132 11.49 -9.22 -14.38
CA HIS A 132 12.15 -10.33 -15.04
C HIS A 132 13.55 -9.93 -15.52
N PHE A 133 14.49 -10.87 -15.51
CA PHE A 133 15.89 -10.62 -15.84
C PHE A 133 16.07 -9.96 -17.21
N ASN A 134 15.25 -10.34 -18.20
CA ASN A 134 15.25 -9.78 -19.55
C ASN A 134 14.79 -8.30 -19.62
N GLU A 135 14.10 -7.79 -18.59
CA GLU A 135 13.71 -6.38 -18.48
C GLU A 135 14.75 -5.54 -17.73
N LEU A 136 15.70 -6.19 -17.05
CA LEU A 136 16.76 -5.50 -16.33
C LEU A 136 17.76 -4.91 -17.33
N LYS A 137 18.11 -3.64 -17.13
CA LYS A 137 19.06 -2.91 -17.97
C LYS A 137 20.20 -2.42 -17.09
N PHE A 138 21.43 -2.57 -17.57
CA PHE A 138 22.58 -1.91 -16.96
C PHE A 138 22.39 -0.40 -16.97
N TRP A 139 22.92 0.28 -15.96
CA TRP A 139 22.93 1.73 -15.90
C TRP A 139 23.78 2.30 -17.04
N LYS A 140 23.21 3.21 -17.83
CA LYS A 140 23.87 3.82 -19.01
C LYS A 140 24.10 5.33 -18.87
N GLY A 141 23.79 5.91 -17.72
CA GLY A 141 23.89 7.36 -17.52
C GLY A 141 22.81 8.19 -18.21
N SER A 142 21.78 7.58 -18.83
CA SER A 142 20.67 8.31 -19.48
C SER A 142 19.95 9.30 -18.56
N ILE A 143 19.99 9.09 -17.25
CA ILE A 143 19.47 10.04 -16.25
C ILE A 143 20.17 11.40 -16.33
N LEU A 144 21.40 11.48 -16.85
CA LEU A 144 22.15 12.73 -17.03
C LEU A 144 21.56 13.63 -18.13
N GLU A 145 20.78 13.08 -19.06
CA GLU A 145 20.09 13.82 -20.12
C GLU A 145 18.82 14.52 -19.61
N VAL A 146 18.30 14.08 -18.46
CA VAL A 146 17.08 14.64 -17.86
C VAL A 146 17.36 16.06 -17.36
N GLN A 147 16.68 17.02 -17.97
CA GLN A 147 16.82 18.46 -17.68
C GLN A 147 16.13 18.90 -16.37
N ALA A 148 15.21 18.09 -15.84
CA ALA A 148 14.53 18.39 -14.59
C ALA A 148 15.54 18.39 -13.41
N PRO A 149 15.52 19.40 -12.53
CA PRO A 149 16.28 19.36 -11.28
C PRO A 149 15.93 18.12 -10.46
N ARG A 150 16.95 17.46 -9.91
CA ARG A 150 16.82 16.24 -9.12
C ARG A 150 17.27 16.52 -7.70
N ILE A 151 16.36 16.37 -6.73
CA ILE A 151 16.64 16.59 -5.32
C ILE A 151 16.68 15.22 -4.63
N ALA A 152 17.86 14.82 -4.17
CA ALA A 152 18.02 13.60 -3.37
C ALA A 152 17.90 13.93 -1.89
N LEU A 153 16.91 13.37 -1.21
CA LEU A 153 16.80 13.48 0.25
C LEU A 153 17.53 12.34 0.94
N LEU A 154 18.69 12.67 1.50
CA LEU A 154 19.54 11.79 2.27
C LEU A 154 19.31 11.99 3.77
N GLY A 155 19.65 10.99 4.57
CA GLY A 155 19.51 11.06 6.03
C GLY A 155 20.48 10.10 6.69
N THR A 156 20.87 10.43 7.92
CA THR A 156 21.90 9.70 8.68
C THR A 156 21.45 8.31 9.14
N ASP A 157 20.15 8.07 9.21
CA ASP A 157 19.55 6.78 9.58
C ASP A 157 18.22 6.54 8.85
N CYS A 158 17.69 5.32 8.94
CA CYS A 158 16.37 4.91 8.53
C CYS A 158 15.26 5.59 9.35
N ALA A 159 14.04 5.65 8.81
CA ALA A 159 12.84 6.19 9.49
C ALA A 159 12.90 7.66 10.00
N LEU A 160 13.96 8.43 9.74
CA LEU A 160 14.10 9.85 10.12
C LEU A 160 13.28 10.85 9.26
N GLY A 161 12.14 10.44 8.70
CA GLY A 161 11.25 11.38 7.99
C GLY A 161 11.67 11.78 6.57
N LYS A 162 12.72 11.19 5.96
CA LYS A 162 13.14 11.47 4.56
C LYS A 162 11.97 11.53 3.57
N ARG A 163 11.07 10.55 3.63
CA ARG A 163 9.88 10.48 2.78
C ARG A 163 8.89 11.62 3.08
N THR A 164 8.68 11.91 4.35
CA THR A 164 7.78 13.00 4.79
C THR A 164 8.29 14.34 4.27
N THR A 165 9.59 14.60 4.38
CA THR A 165 10.23 15.81 3.84
C THR A 165 10.09 15.89 2.32
N ALA A 166 10.28 14.78 1.59
CA ALA A 166 10.11 14.76 0.14
C ALA A 166 8.67 15.12 -0.26
N ARG A 167 7.68 14.56 0.45
CA ARG A 167 6.27 14.85 0.21
C ARG A 167 5.95 16.33 0.44
N TRP A 168 6.35 16.89 1.57
CA TRP A 168 6.12 18.32 1.86
C TRP A 168 6.76 19.24 0.83
N LEU A 169 7.98 18.92 0.38
CA LEU A 169 8.65 19.69 -0.65
C LEU A 169 7.89 19.64 -1.98
N THR A 170 7.48 18.44 -2.41
CA THR A 170 6.70 18.25 -3.64
C THR A 170 5.36 18.99 -3.58
N GLU A 171 4.61 18.85 -2.48
CA GLU A 171 3.35 19.56 -2.27
C GLU A 171 3.53 21.08 -2.28
N ALA A 172 4.58 21.61 -1.65
CA ALA A 172 4.87 23.04 -1.63
C ALA A 172 5.25 23.58 -3.02
N CYS A 173 6.06 22.84 -3.79
CA CYS A 173 6.40 23.21 -5.16
C CYS A 173 5.18 23.22 -6.08
N ASN A 174 4.35 22.16 -6.02
CA ASN A 174 3.13 22.08 -6.82
C ASN A 174 2.14 23.20 -6.47
N LYS A 175 1.98 23.54 -5.19
CA LYS A 175 1.17 24.71 -4.75
C LYS A 175 1.65 26.04 -5.33
N LYS A 176 2.94 26.16 -5.65
CA LYS A 176 3.53 27.34 -6.30
C LYS A 176 3.57 27.25 -7.83
N GLY A 177 2.93 26.25 -8.42
CA GLY A 177 2.90 26.04 -9.88
C GLY A 177 4.18 25.43 -10.45
N ILE A 178 5.11 24.95 -9.62
CA ILE A 178 6.32 24.26 -10.06
C ILE A 178 6.01 22.77 -10.17
N ARG A 179 5.86 22.26 -11.40
CA ARG A 179 5.59 20.83 -11.65
C ARG A 179 6.68 19.98 -11.03
N SER A 180 6.33 19.25 -9.98
CA SER A 180 7.25 18.44 -9.18
C SER A 180 6.65 17.06 -8.95
N GLU A 181 7.48 16.04 -9.15
CA GLU A 181 7.10 14.64 -8.98
C GLU A 181 8.00 13.98 -7.93
N MET A 182 7.40 13.22 -7.03
CA MET A 182 8.13 12.43 -6.05
C MET A 182 8.44 11.04 -6.64
N VAL A 183 9.73 10.73 -6.80
CA VAL A 183 10.16 9.38 -7.20
C VAL A 183 10.27 8.49 -5.96
N TYR A 184 9.36 7.53 -5.85
CA TYR A 184 9.31 6.60 -4.74
C TYR A 184 10.34 5.47 -4.88
N THR A 185 11.13 5.24 -3.83
CA THR A 185 12.18 4.20 -3.80
C THR A 185 11.85 3.00 -2.92
N GLY A 186 10.62 2.91 -2.41
CA GLY A 186 10.19 1.82 -1.54
C GLY A 186 8.68 1.54 -1.64
N GLN A 187 8.29 0.37 -1.12
CA GLN A 187 6.93 -0.19 -1.23
C GLN A 187 5.81 0.79 -0.86
N THR A 188 5.93 1.46 0.29
CA THR A 188 4.88 2.34 0.79
C THR A 188 4.77 3.60 -0.05
N GLY A 189 5.88 4.02 -0.67
CA GLY A 189 5.86 5.08 -1.67
C GLY A 189 5.07 4.67 -2.91
N TRP A 190 5.34 3.48 -3.46
CA TRP A 190 4.60 2.95 -4.61
C TRP A 190 3.09 2.81 -4.35
N MET A 191 2.71 2.44 -3.12
CA MET A 191 1.30 2.36 -2.74
C MET A 191 0.66 3.73 -2.47
N GLN A 192 1.46 4.74 -2.15
CA GLN A 192 0.98 6.11 -1.88
C GLN A 192 0.97 7.02 -3.13
N GLY A 193 1.69 6.68 -4.19
CA GLY A 193 1.73 7.36 -5.50
C GLY A 193 2.59 6.54 -6.49
N HIS A 194 2.79 6.81 -7.77
CA HIS A 194 2.24 7.72 -8.78
C HIS A 194 1.30 6.90 -9.70
N ARG A 195 0.54 7.59 -10.56
CA ARG A 195 -0.42 7.03 -11.51
C ARG A 195 0.25 6.55 -12.81
#